data_AF-A0A6J7NGQ9-F1
#
_entry.id   AF-A0A6J7NGQ9-F1
#
_cell.length_a   1.000
_cell.length_b   1.000
_cell.length_c   1.000
_cell.angle_alpha   90.00
_cell.angle_beta   90.00
_cell.angle_gamma   90.00
#
_symmetry.space_group_name_H-M   'P 1'
#
loop_
_entity.id
_entity.type
_entity.pdbx_description
1 polymer ?
#
loop_
_entity_poly.entity_id
_entity_poly.type
_entity_poly.pdbx_seq_one_letter_code
_entity_poly.pdbx_strand_id
1 'polypeptide(L)'
;MELRIRVIKDERGSISLLVLTFFLITVVTTLVITDIAAVTIAKRSLTQATEAAAQRGVRNLNREAYYSGEFDISTMVENLVGAGPKDPGIPIDCAKALGDSQGALADWAGGPRSLRRVELSEVSISSIQCDGFGIQLITVASAQLPIVIPLLKIEKVVVTARVSTTNTRRSGFSPFGIRVF
;
A
#
# COMPACT_ATOMS: atom_id res chain seq x y z
N MET A 1 31.31 30.80 -41.13
CA MET A 1 31.24 29.33 -40.95
C MET A 1 32.59 28.70 -40.61
N GLU A 2 33.68 29.46 -40.48
CA GLU A 2 35.04 28.90 -40.24
C GLU A 2 35.46 28.81 -38.76
N LEU A 3 34.85 29.61 -37.88
CA LEU A 3 35.18 29.59 -36.45
C LEU A 3 34.73 28.31 -35.73
N ARG A 4 33.66 27.66 -36.20
CA ARG A 4 33.15 26.41 -35.62
C ARG A 4 34.08 25.21 -35.86
N ILE A 5 34.84 25.21 -36.95
CA ILE A 5 35.71 24.07 -37.31
C ILE A 5 37.02 24.10 -36.51
N ARG A 6 37.51 25.29 -36.14
CA ARG A 6 38.78 25.44 -35.40
C ARG A 6 38.67 25.00 -33.93
N VAL A 7 37.50 25.13 -33.32
CA VAL A 7 37.21 24.66 -31.94
C VAL A 7 37.23 23.13 -31.85
N ILE A 8 36.95 22.41 -32.94
CA ILE A 8 36.89 20.95 -32.98
C ILE A 8 38.29 20.32 -33.12
N LYS A 9 39.29 21.10 -33.54
CA LYS A 9 40.65 20.62 -33.86
C LYS A 9 41.71 20.90 -32.79
N ASP A 10 41.33 21.50 -31.65
CA ASP A 10 42.24 21.77 -30.55
C ASP A 10 42.25 20.60 -29.55
N GLU A 11 43.30 19.78 -29.61
CA GLU A 11 43.50 18.56 -28.79
C GLU A 11 43.87 18.86 -27.33
N ARG A 12 43.90 20.15 -26.91
CA ARG A 12 44.10 20.54 -25.51
C ARG A 12 42.78 20.48 -24.74
N GLY A 13 42.22 19.27 -24.62
CA GLY A 13 41.04 19.01 -23.80
C GLY A 13 41.33 19.25 -22.31
N SER A 14 40.56 20.14 -21.66
CA SER A 14 40.72 20.42 -20.23
C SER A 14 40.04 19.34 -19.38
N ILE A 15 40.83 18.59 -18.60
CA ILE A 15 40.35 17.61 -17.60
C ILE A 15 39.35 18.25 -16.63
N SER A 16 39.49 19.55 -16.35
CA SER A 16 38.58 20.31 -15.48
C SER A 16 37.13 20.32 -16.00
N LEU A 17 36.93 20.32 -17.32
CA LEU A 17 35.59 20.35 -17.93
C LEU A 17 34.87 19.00 -17.71
N LEU A 18 35.61 17.89 -17.79
CA LEU A 18 35.10 16.56 -17.44
C LEU A 18 34.74 16.45 -15.96
N VAL A 19 35.59 16.96 -15.07
CA VAL A 19 35.34 16.92 -13.62
C VAL A 19 34.12 17.77 -13.26
N LEU A 20 34.00 18.98 -13.82
CA LEU A 20 32.88 19.88 -13.54
C LEU A 20 31.55 19.33 -14.06
N THR A 21 31.54 18.75 -15.26
CA THR A 21 30.34 18.10 -15.82
C THR A 21 29.94 16.87 -15.02
N PHE A 22 30.90 16.02 -14.65
CA PHE A 22 30.64 14.85 -13.82
C PHE A 22 30.10 15.26 -12.45
N PHE A 23 30.71 16.27 -11.82
CA PHE A 23 30.23 16.81 -10.55
C PHE A 23 28.77 17.32 -10.67
N LEU A 24 28.46 18.11 -11.68
CA LEU A 24 27.09 18.59 -11.90
C LEU A 24 26.10 17.44 -12.12
N ILE A 25 26.47 16.42 -12.90
CA ILE A 25 25.62 15.23 -13.10
C ILE A 25 25.40 14.50 -11.77
N THR A 26 26.43 14.31 -10.95
CA THR A 26 26.29 13.65 -9.63
C THR A 26 25.41 14.44 -8.66
N VAL A 27 25.50 15.77 -8.66
CA VAL A 27 24.62 16.61 -7.82
C VAL A 27 23.18 16.53 -8.30
N VAL A 28 22.93 16.68 -9.60
CA VAL A 28 21.55 16.60 -10.14
C VAL A 28 20.94 15.22 -9.90
N THR A 29 21.70 14.15 -10.12
CA THR A 29 21.21 12.78 -9.87
C THR A 29 20.92 12.51 -8.41
N THR A 30 21.75 12.97 -7.47
CA THR A 30 21.48 12.80 -6.04
C THR A 30 20.22 13.54 -5.59
N LEU A 31 19.96 14.74 -6.12
CA LEU A 31 18.72 15.47 -5.85
C LEU A 31 17.48 14.69 -6.34
N VAL A 32 17.49 14.24 -7.59
CA VAL A 32 16.36 13.48 -8.18
C VAL A 32 16.11 12.16 -7.43
N ILE A 33 17.17 11.43 -7.07
CA ILE A 33 17.04 10.17 -6.33
C ILE A 33 16.44 10.43 -4.94
N THR A 34 16.81 11.53 -4.29
CA THR A 34 16.30 11.89 -2.96
C THR A 34 14.78 12.13 -2.99
N ASP A 35 14.27 12.84 -3.99
CA ASP A 35 12.83 13.09 -4.13
C ASP A 35 12.05 11.80 -4.39
N ILE A 36 12.54 10.94 -5.28
CA ILE A 36 11.91 9.63 -5.55
C ILE A 36 11.95 8.75 -4.29
N ALA A 37 13.06 8.74 -3.56
CA ALA A 37 13.19 8.00 -2.32
C ALA A 37 12.18 8.47 -1.27
N ALA A 38 11.98 9.78 -1.11
CA ALA A 38 10.99 10.31 -0.18
C ALA A 38 9.56 9.85 -0.54
N VAL A 39 9.17 9.95 -1.81
CA VAL A 39 7.83 9.52 -2.27
C VAL A 39 7.63 8.01 -2.09
N THR A 40 8.63 7.20 -2.38
CA THR A 40 8.54 5.73 -2.21
C THR A 40 8.40 5.34 -0.74
N ILE A 41 9.11 6.00 0.17
CA ILE A 41 8.96 5.80 1.62
C ILE A 41 7.57 6.22 2.08
N ALA A 42 7.06 7.37 1.61
CA ALA A 42 5.73 7.85 1.92
C ALA A 42 4.65 6.86 1.47
N LYS A 43 4.77 6.34 0.24
CA LYS A 43 3.86 5.30 -0.29
C LYS A 43 3.91 4.03 0.56
N ARG A 44 5.09 3.57 0.97
CA ARG A 44 5.25 2.39 1.85
C ARG A 44 4.57 2.59 3.21
N SER A 45 4.70 3.77 3.79
CA SER A 45 4.01 4.11 5.04
C SER A 45 2.50 4.09 4.87
N LEU A 46 1.97 4.65 3.77
CA LEU A 46 0.54 4.63 3.47
C LEU A 46 0.03 3.20 3.26
N THR A 47 0.78 2.34 2.56
CA THR A 47 0.39 0.93 2.39
C THR A 47 0.33 0.19 3.72
N GLN A 48 1.28 0.43 4.62
CA GLN A 48 1.28 -0.21 5.95
C GLN A 48 0.08 0.23 6.80
N ALA A 49 -0.25 1.54 6.77
CA ALA A 49 -1.44 2.05 7.44
C ALA A 49 -2.73 1.46 6.86
N THR A 50 -2.78 1.35 5.53
CA THR A 50 -3.92 0.76 4.81
C THR A 50 -4.05 -0.72 5.10
N GLU A 51 -2.95 -1.47 5.21
CA GLU A 51 -2.95 -2.88 5.59
C GLU A 51 -3.45 -3.07 7.02
N ALA A 52 -2.98 -2.26 7.97
CA ALA A 52 -3.48 -2.30 9.35
C ALA A 52 -4.99 -1.96 9.41
N ALA A 53 -5.43 -0.96 8.64
CA ALA A 53 -6.85 -0.63 8.53
C ALA A 53 -7.68 -1.75 7.88
N ALA A 54 -7.11 -2.45 6.88
CA ALA A 54 -7.77 -3.56 6.22
C ALA A 54 -7.89 -4.77 7.16
N GLN A 55 -6.81 -5.12 7.87
CA GLN A 55 -6.81 -6.18 8.88
C GLN A 55 -7.80 -5.92 10.01
N ARG A 56 -7.97 -4.65 10.42
CA ARG A 56 -9.03 -4.25 11.37
C ARG A 56 -10.42 -4.30 10.78
N GLY A 57 -10.60 -4.08 9.48
CA GLY A 57 -11.88 -4.21 8.80
C GLY A 57 -12.36 -5.67 8.73
N VAL A 58 -11.50 -6.59 8.26
CA VAL A 58 -11.87 -8.00 8.00
C VAL A 58 -12.20 -8.83 9.22
N ARG A 59 -11.84 -8.36 10.42
CA ARG A 59 -12.19 -9.06 11.67
C ARG A 59 -13.67 -8.95 12.03
N ASN A 60 -14.41 -8.04 11.38
CA ASN A 60 -15.83 -7.83 11.65
C ASN A 60 -16.65 -8.96 11.04
N LEU A 61 -17.03 -9.92 11.87
CA LEU A 61 -17.80 -11.09 11.49
C LEU A 61 -19.27 -10.73 11.22
N ASN A 62 -19.80 -11.16 10.08
CA ASN A 62 -21.24 -11.21 9.88
C ASN A 62 -21.80 -12.44 10.61
N ARG A 63 -22.34 -12.22 11.82
CA ARG A 63 -22.87 -13.30 12.66
C ARG A 63 -24.07 -14.01 12.03
N GLU A 64 -24.91 -13.29 11.31
CA GLU A 64 -26.10 -13.87 10.67
C GLU A 64 -25.66 -14.87 9.60
N ALA A 65 -24.80 -14.47 8.67
CA ALA A 65 -24.26 -15.35 7.65
C ALA A 65 -23.37 -16.47 8.20
N TYR A 66 -22.71 -16.24 9.34
CA TYR A 66 -21.87 -17.26 9.99
C TYR A 66 -22.69 -18.36 10.67
N TYR A 67 -23.82 -18.01 11.30
CA TYR A 67 -24.65 -18.96 12.04
C TYR A 67 -25.89 -19.44 11.26
N SER A 68 -26.22 -18.85 10.12
CA SER A 68 -27.37 -19.26 9.30
C SER A 68 -27.22 -20.63 8.62
N GLY A 69 -26.22 -21.44 8.99
CA GLY A 69 -26.34 -22.89 9.06
C GLY A 69 -26.47 -23.69 7.76
N GLU A 70 -26.68 -23.06 6.61
CA GLU A 70 -26.88 -23.77 5.32
C GLU A 70 -25.62 -24.52 4.84
N PHE A 71 -24.47 -24.27 5.50
CA PHE A 71 -23.15 -24.74 5.10
C PHE A 71 -22.38 -25.58 6.14
N ASP A 72 -23.00 -26.08 7.22
CA ASP A 72 -22.24 -26.83 8.26
C ASP A 72 -22.53 -28.34 8.28
N ILE A 73 -23.75 -28.78 7.90
CA ILE A 73 -24.12 -30.21 7.90
C ILE A 73 -23.91 -30.89 6.55
N SER A 74 -24.25 -30.21 5.45
CA SER A 74 -24.07 -30.72 4.07
C SER A 74 -22.60 -30.79 3.68
N THR A 75 -21.84 -29.72 3.92
CA THR A 75 -20.41 -29.61 3.60
C THR A 75 -19.55 -30.54 4.46
N MET A 76 -19.94 -30.85 5.70
CA MET A 76 -19.23 -31.79 6.57
C MET A 76 -19.38 -33.24 6.06
N VAL A 77 -20.55 -33.61 5.55
CA VAL A 77 -20.78 -34.92 4.93
C VAL A 77 -20.06 -35.02 3.58
N GLU A 78 -20.06 -33.94 2.79
CA GLU A 78 -19.45 -33.91 1.46
C GLU A 78 -17.90 -33.84 1.51
N ASN A 79 -17.34 -33.13 2.51
CA ASN A 79 -15.90 -33.16 2.82
C ASN A 79 -15.44 -34.55 3.31
N LEU A 80 -16.31 -35.34 3.94
CA LEU A 80 -16.00 -36.71 4.35
C LEU A 80 -15.80 -37.65 3.14
N VAL A 81 -16.43 -37.33 2.00
CA VAL A 81 -16.37 -38.09 0.74
C VAL A 81 -15.32 -37.52 -0.23
N GLY A 82 -14.57 -36.48 0.17
CA GLY A 82 -13.54 -35.85 -0.66
C GLY A 82 -14.09 -35.00 -1.81
N ALA A 83 -15.39 -34.71 -1.80
CA ALA A 83 -16.10 -33.94 -2.83
C ALA A 83 -16.70 -32.63 -2.30
N GLY A 84 -16.29 -32.19 -1.09
CA GLY A 84 -16.85 -31.00 -0.46
C GLY A 84 -16.50 -29.69 -1.17
N PRO A 85 -17.43 -28.71 -1.24
CA PRO A 85 -17.18 -27.42 -1.83
C PRO A 85 -16.04 -26.69 -1.11
N LYS A 86 -15.22 -25.97 -1.89
CA LYS A 86 -14.12 -25.15 -1.38
C LYS A 86 -14.67 -24.11 -0.41
N ASP A 87 -14.25 -24.16 0.86
CA ASP A 87 -14.72 -23.26 1.91
C ASP A 87 -14.66 -21.79 1.44
N PRO A 88 -15.79 -21.07 1.39
CA PRO A 88 -15.84 -19.70 0.84
C PRO A 88 -15.13 -18.67 1.74
N GLY A 89 -14.73 -19.07 2.96
CA GLY A 89 -14.07 -18.20 3.94
C GLY A 89 -15.01 -17.79 5.07
N ILE A 90 -14.53 -16.89 5.94
CA ILE A 90 -15.32 -16.39 7.07
C ILE A 90 -16.11 -15.16 6.59
N PRO A 91 -17.45 -15.14 6.71
CA PRO A 91 -18.27 -14.04 6.21
C PRO A 91 -18.05 -12.75 7.03
N ILE A 92 -17.87 -11.64 6.33
CA ILE A 92 -17.52 -10.32 6.86
C ILE A 92 -18.73 -9.39 6.81
N ASP A 93 -18.95 -8.63 7.87
CA ASP A 93 -19.92 -7.54 7.89
C ASP A 93 -19.30 -6.30 7.21
N CYS A 94 -19.58 -6.11 5.92
CA CYS A 94 -19.00 -5.03 5.11
C CYS A 94 -19.32 -3.63 5.66
N ALA A 95 -20.49 -3.44 6.30
CA ALA A 95 -20.88 -2.13 6.84
C ALA A 95 -20.04 -1.78 8.06
N LYS A 96 -19.87 -2.74 8.99
CA LYS A 96 -18.98 -2.55 10.15
C LYS A 96 -17.52 -2.49 9.76
N ALA A 97 -17.09 -3.30 8.80
CA ALA A 97 -15.72 -3.31 8.29
C ALA A 97 -15.31 -1.94 7.73
N LEU A 98 -16.20 -1.26 7.00
CA LEU A 98 -15.94 0.08 6.47
C LEU A 98 -15.75 1.11 7.59
N GLY A 99 -16.63 1.11 8.61
CA GLY A 99 -16.51 2.00 9.76
C GLY A 99 -15.20 1.77 10.54
N ASP A 100 -14.87 0.51 10.82
CA ASP A 100 -13.64 0.13 11.53
C ASP A 100 -12.37 0.45 10.74
N SER A 101 -12.38 0.25 9.41
CA SER A 101 -11.25 0.60 8.55
C SER A 101 -11.05 2.12 8.46
N GLN A 102 -12.14 2.89 8.37
CA GLN A 102 -12.08 4.36 8.41
C GLN A 102 -11.57 4.86 9.77
N GLY A 103 -12.12 4.33 10.87
CA GLY A 103 -11.67 4.67 12.22
C GLY A 103 -10.19 4.34 12.41
N ALA A 104 -9.74 3.16 11.96
CA ALA A 104 -8.34 2.78 12.04
C ALA A 104 -7.40 3.71 11.25
N LEU A 105 -7.82 4.13 10.05
CA LEU A 105 -7.03 5.05 9.24
C LEU A 105 -7.05 6.47 9.83
N ALA A 106 -8.18 6.91 10.37
CA ALA A 106 -8.33 8.19 11.05
C ALA A 106 -7.49 8.25 12.33
N ASP A 107 -7.47 7.17 13.13
CA ASP A 107 -6.62 7.04 14.31
C ASP A 107 -5.13 7.09 13.95
N TRP A 108 -4.75 6.44 12.84
CA TRP A 108 -3.38 6.51 12.35
C TRP A 108 -3.03 7.92 11.83
N ALA A 109 -3.95 8.56 11.11
CA ALA A 109 -3.78 9.90 10.58
C ALA A 109 -3.80 10.98 11.68
N GLY A 110 -4.57 10.80 12.75
CA GLY A 110 -4.66 11.69 13.91
C GLY A 110 -3.65 11.39 15.02
N GLY A 111 -2.99 10.23 14.95
CA GLY A 111 -2.02 9.77 15.93
C GLY A 111 -0.71 10.57 15.96
N PRO A 112 0.20 10.25 16.91
CA PRO A 112 1.46 10.95 17.08
C PRO A 112 2.35 10.86 15.83
N ARG A 113 3.15 11.91 15.59
CA ARG A 113 4.11 12.02 14.45
C ARG A 113 5.19 10.93 14.42
N SER A 114 5.30 10.10 15.46
CA SER A 114 6.14 8.90 15.45
C SER A 114 5.55 7.78 14.59
N LEU A 115 4.21 7.70 14.51
CA LEU A 115 3.46 6.75 13.69
C LEU A 115 3.13 7.32 12.30
N ARG A 116 3.03 8.65 12.20
CA ARG A 116 2.72 9.40 10.98
C ARG A 116 3.95 10.14 10.46
N ARG A 117 4.45 9.77 9.27
CA ARG A 117 5.52 10.50 8.58
C ARG A 117 5.12 11.97 8.35
N VAL A 118 6.07 12.88 8.56
CA VAL A 118 5.87 14.34 8.46
C VAL A 118 5.50 14.77 7.04
N GLU A 119 5.89 14.00 6.02
CA GLU A 119 5.63 14.35 4.62
C GLU A 119 4.20 14.00 4.13
N LEU A 120 3.39 13.23 4.88
CA LEU A 120 2.06 12.80 4.44
C LEU A 120 0.96 13.71 5.01
N SER A 121 0.18 14.30 4.11
CA SER A 121 -0.99 15.15 4.39
C SER A 121 -2.23 14.59 3.71
N GLU A 122 -3.40 14.87 4.27
CA GLU A 122 -4.71 14.59 3.63
C GLU A 122 -4.92 13.11 3.27
N VAL A 123 -4.69 12.24 4.27
CA VAL A 123 -4.90 10.80 4.14
C VAL A 123 -6.39 10.50 4.14
N SER A 124 -6.89 9.84 3.10
CA SER A 124 -8.30 9.47 2.97
C SER A 124 -8.47 8.10 2.29
N ILE A 125 -9.64 7.49 2.51
CA ILE A 125 -10.06 6.30 1.76
C ILE A 125 -10.81 6.79 0.51
N SER A 126 -10.33 6.41 -0.67
CA SER A 126 -10.99 6.73 -1.93
C SER A 126 -12.11 5.75 -2.25
N SER A 127 -11.90 4.45 -2.03
CA SER A 127 -12.94 3.44 -2.24
C SER A 127 -12.68 2.17 -1.44
N ILE A 128 -13.75 1.48 -1.09
CA ILE A 128 -13.72 0.16 -0.45
C ILE A 128 -14.53 -0.79 -1.32
N GLN A 129 -13.95 -1.95 -1.66
CA GLN A 129 -14.68 -3.06 -2.26
C GLN A 129 -14.74 -4.19 -1.24
N CYS A 130 -15.94 -4.71 -0.98
CA CYS A 130 -16.17 -5.82 -0.06
C CYS A 130 -17.03 -6.85 -0.76
N ASP A 131 -16.54 -8.08 -0.88
CA ASP A 131 -17.23 -9.19 -1.55
C ASP A 131 -17.92 -10.13 -0.54
N GLY A 132 -17.86 -9.79 0.75
CA GLY A 132 -18.41 -10.59 1.85
C GLY A 132 -17.41 -11.55 2.51
N PHE A 133 -16.24 -11.82 1.90
CA PHE A 133 -15.21 -12.73 2.45
C PHE A 133 -13.80 -12.10 2.47
N GLY A 134 -13.65 -11.00 1.75
CA GLY A 134 -12.48 -10.16 1.68
C GLY A 134 -12.87 -8.70 1.49
N ILE A 135 -11.89 -7.84 1.75
CA ILE A 135 -12.01 -6.41 1.51
C ILE A 135 -10.80 -5.91 0.75
N GLN A 136 -11.04 -4.92 -0.08
CA GLN A 136 -10.03 -4.18 -0.80
C GLN A 136 -10.19 -2.70 -0.50
N LEU A 137 -9.13 -2.12 0.04
CA LEU A 137 -9.05 -0.71 0.40
C LEU A 137 -8.18 0.02 -0.63
N ILE A 138 -8.70 1.13 -1.13
CA ILE A 138 -7.93 2.12 -1.91
C ILE A 138 -7.82 3.39 -1.09
N THR A 139 -6.60 3.76 -0.74
CA THR A 139 -6.30 4.98 0.02
C THR A 139 -5.49 5.94 -0.82
N VAL A 140 -5.69 7.22 -0.55
CA VAL A 140 -5.04 8.33 -1.24
C VAL A 140 -4.47 9.27 -0.18
N ALA A 141 -3.27 9.76 -0.42
CA ALA A 141 -2.65 10.77 0.42
C ALA A 141 -1.79 11.71 -0.44
N SER A 142 -1.54 12.91 0.07
CA SER A 142 -0.65 13.89 -0.54
C SER A 142 0.71 13.85 0.17
N ALA A 143 1.78 13.52 -0.56
CA ALA A 143 3.15 13.54 -0.08
C ALA A 143 3.84 14.85 -0.45
N GLN A 144 4.45 15.52 0.51
CA GLN A 144 5.27 16.72 0.29
C GLN A 144 6.70 16.31 -0.10
N LEU A 145 7.23 16.90 -1.16
CA LEU A 145 8.61 16.65 -1.60
C LEU A 145 9.60 17.37 -0.68
N PRO A 146 10.74 16.74 -0.33
CA PRO A 146 11.77 17.38 0.48
C PRO A 146 12.50 18.49 -0.29
N ILE A 147 12.61 18.37 -1.62
CA ILE A 147 13.30 19.34 -2.47
C ILE A 147 12.29 19.93 -3.45
N VAL A 148 11.99 21.21 -3.25
CA VAL A 148 11.17 21.99 -4.17
C VAL A 148 12.06 22.56 -5.27
N ILE A 149 11.91 22.03 -6.49
CA ILE A 149 12.57 22.58 -7.67
C ILE A 149 11.81 23.86 -8.07
N PRO A 150 12.40 25.07 -7.93
CA PRO A 150 11.67 26.33 -8.14
C PRO A 150 11.10 26.50 -9.54
N LEU A 151 11.70 25.83 -10.54
CA LEU A 151 11.24 25.85 -11.92
C LEU A 151 9.95 25.05 -12.17
N LEU A 152 9.69 24.00 -11.39
CA LEU A 152 8.59 23.07 -11.65
C LEU A 152 7.36 23.33 -10.78
N LYS A 153 7.48 24.08 -9.67
CA LYS A 153 6.39 24.38 -8.70
C LYS A 153 5.62 23.13 -8.23
N ILE A 154 6.27 21.96 -8.22
CA ILE A 154 5.68 20.73 -7.70
C ILE A 154 6.08 20.61 -6.24
N GLU A 155 5.16 20.94 -5.34
CA GLU A 155 5.39 20.85 -3.89
C GLU A 155 4.78 19.58 -3.30
N LYS A 156 3.76 19.03 -3.95
CA LYS A 156 2.96 17.89 -3.47
C LYS A 156 2.71 16.90 -4.59
N VAL A 157 2.80 15.61 -4.26
CA VAL A 157 2.50 14.50 -5.14
C VAL A 157 1.42 13.65 -4.50
N VAL A 158 0.38 13.32 -5.27
CA VAL A 158 -0.66 12.41 -4.80
C VAL A 158 -0.16 10.98 -4.92
N VAL A 159 -0.19 10.24 -3.81
CA VAL A 159 0.16 8.83 -3.74
C VAL A 159 -1.08 8.00 -3.44
N THR A 160 -1.21 6.89 -4.16
CA THR A 160 -2.31 5.94 -4.03
C THR A 160 -1.78 4.60 -3.54
N ALA A 161 -2.46 3.98 -2.58
CA ALA A 161 -2.18 2.63 -2.11
C ALA A 161 -3.42 1.75 -2.25
N ARG A 162 -3.22 0.50 -2.67
CA ARG A 162 -4.27 -0.51 -2.81
C ARG A 162 -3.86 -1.75 -2.04
N VAL A 163 -4.69 -2.16 -1.09
CA VAL A 163 -4.45 -3.36 -0.27
C VAL A 163 -5.69 -4.22 -0.31
N SER A 164 -5.49 -5.54 -0.41
CA SER A 164 -6.54 -6.54 -0.39
C SER A 164 -6.24 -7.54 0.72
N THR A 165 -7.26 -7.95 1.46
CA THR A 165 -7.13 -8.94 2.53
C THR A 165 -8.40 -9.78 2.60
N THR A 166 -8.25 -11.05 2.94
CA THR A 166 -9.30 -12.06 2.96
C THR A 166 -9.18 -12.87 4.24
N ASN A 167 -10.31 -13.29 4.81
CA ASN A 167 -10.31 -14.13 6.01
C ASN A 167 -10.68 -15.57 5.65
N THR A 168 -9.71 -16.49 5.75
CA THR A 168 -9.89 -17.90 5.41
C THR A 168 -9.86 -18.76 6.67
N ARG A 169 -10.77 -19.74 6.75
CA ARG A 169 -10.68 -20.79 7.77
C ARG A 169 -9.50 -21.70 7.45
N ARG A 170 -8.81 -22.16 8.50
CA ARG A 170 -7.73 -23.15 8.35
C ARG A 170 -8.35 -24.51 8.06
N SER A 171 -7.97 -25.13 6.94
CA SER A 171 -8.34 -26.50 6.60
C SER A 171 -7.72 -27.48 7.61
N GLY A 172 -8.55 -28.35 8.22
CA GLY A 172 -8.09 -29.40 9.14
C GLY A 172 -9.22 -29.93 10.03
N PHE A 173 -9.20 -31.23 10.32
CA PHE A 173 -10.14 -31.86 11.24
C PHE A 173 -9.73 -31.54 12.69
N SER A 174 -10.56 -30.79 13.41
CA SER A 174 -10.33 -30.46 14.81
C SER A 174 -11.55 -30.84 15.66
N PRO A 175 -11.65 -32.11 16.07
CA PRO A 175 -12.67 -32.51 17.04
C PRO A 175 -12.33 -31.88 18.40
N PHE A 176 -13.33 -31.27 19.04
CA PHE A 176 -13.22 -30.67 20.38
C PHE A 176 -12.17 -29.55 20.53
N GLY A 177 -11.79 -28.89 19.43
CA GLY A 177 -10.76 -27.84 19.46
C GLY A 177 -9.33 -28.35 19.66
N ILE A 178 -9.14 -29.67 19.70
CA ILE A 178 -7.83 -30.32 19.71
C ILE A 178 -7.46 -30.62 18.26
N ARG A 179 -6.22 -30.30 17.88
CA ARG A 179 -5.70 -30.56 16.53
C ARG A 179 -5.06 -31.94 16.51
N VAL A 180 -5.49 -32.78 15.57
CA VAL A 180 -4.93 -34.13 15.41
C VAL A 180 -4.02 -34.21 14.18
N PHE A 181 -4.06 -33.23 13.28
CA PHE A 181 -3.19 -33.11 12.10
C PHE A 181 -2.94 -31.64 11.74
#